data_AF-A0A034UZX2-F1
#
_entry.id   AF-A0A034UZX2-F1
#
_cell.length_a   1.000
_cell.length_b   1.000
_cell.length_c   1.000
_cell.angle_alpha   90.00
_cell.angle_beta   90.00
_cell.angle_gamma   90.00
#
_symmetry.space_group_name_H-M   'P 1'
#
loop_
_entity.id
_entity.type
_entity.pdbx_description
1 polymer ?
#
loop_
_entity_poly.entity_id
_entity_poly.type
_entity_poly.pdbx_seq_one_letter_code
_entity_poly.pdbx_strand_id
1 'polypeptide(L)'
;VGQKMPHYCLFGDTVNTASRMESAGLPLKIHVSAAAKTIFDKFGTFQMELRGDVELKGKGTVTTYWLLGCTEPDPRPPTPQKTNNGEVPFPILFPAIGK
;
A
#
# COMPACT_ATOMS: atom_id res chain seq x y z
N VAL A 1 -14.30 18.26 6.33
CA VAL A 1 -15.40 19.00 5.67
C VAL A 1 -15.73 20.22 6.53
N GLY A 2 -15.43 21.44 6.07
CA GLY A 2 -15.64 22.67 6.86
C GLY A 2 -15.39 23.92 6.02
N GLN A 3 -16.15 24.98 6.26
CA GLN A 3 -16.13 26.22 5.45
C GLN A 3 -14.92 27.12 5.75
N LYS A 4 -14.33 26.99 6.95
CA LYS A 4 -13.19 27.78 7.42
C LYS A 4 -11.83 27.13 7.10
N MET A 5 -11.80 25.81 6.98
CA MET A 5 -10.64 25.00 6.56
C MET A 5 -11.13 23.79 5.76
N PRO A 6 -11.28 23.92 4.43
CA PRO A 6 -11.72 22.81 3.59
C PRO A 6 -10.63 21.74 3.54
N HIS A 7 -10.94 20.56 4.07
CA HIS A 7 -10.11 19.37 3.96
C HIS A 7 -10.82 18.38 3.03
N TYR A 8 -10.10 17.90 2.02
CA TYR A 8 -10.57 16.82 1.15
C TYR A 8 -10.48 15.49 1.92
N CYS A 9 -11.62 14.82 2.05
CA CYS A 9 -11.71 13.52 2.71
C CYS A 9 -12.51 12.57 1.81
N LEU A 10 -12.02 11.35 1.66
CA LEU A 10 -12.75 10.27 1.00
C LEU A 10 -13.57 9.52 2.06
N PHE A 11 -14.79 9.13 1.69
CA PHE A 11 -15.71 8.40 2.58
C PHE A 11 -16.26 7.17 1.87
N GLY A 12 -16.57 6.13 2.65
CA GLY A 12 -17.23 4.93 2.16
C GLY A 12 -16.66 3.63 2.72
N ASP A 13 -17.32 2.51 2.42
CA ASP A 13 -16.93 1.18 2.88
C ASP A 13 -15.53 0.76 2.42
N THR A 14 -15.12 1.17 1.22
CA THR A 14 -13.80 0.82 0.67
C THR A 14 -12.68 1.39 1.51
N VAL A 15 -12.75 2.68 1.88
CA VAL A 15 -11.71 3.32 2.71
C VAL A 15 -11.73 2.79 4.15
N ASN A 16 -12.92 2.47 4.67
CA ASN A 16 -13.05 1.82 5.98
C ASN A 16 -12.41 0.42 5.96
N THR A 17 -12.71 -0.39 4.94
CA THR A 17 -12.15 -1.74 4.80
C THR A 17 -10.63 -1.68 4.65
N ALA A 18 -10.12 -0.78 3.80
CA ALA A 18 -8.68 -0.57 3.63
C ALA A 18 -7.99 -0.19 4.94
N SER A 19 -8.58 0.73 5.73
CA SER A 19 -8.08 1.08 7.06
C SER A 19 -8.04 -0.13 8.00
N ARG A 20 -9.07 -0.99 8.00
CA ARG A 20 -9.07 -2.21 8.83
C ARG A 20 -8.03 -3.23 8.37
N MET A 21 -7.84 -3.37 7.07
CA MET A 21 -6.82 -4.26 6.53
C MET A 21 -5.40 -3.79 6.86
N GLU A 22 -5.16 -2.49 6.87
CA GLU A 22 -3.90 -1.89 7.31
C GLU A 22 -3.66 -2.16 8.81
N SER A 23 -4.67 -1.92 9.65
CA SER A 23 -4.58 -2.20 11.10
C SER A 23 -4.38 -3.68 11.43
N ALA A 24 -4.91 -4.60 10.61
CA ALA A 24 -4.71 -6.06 10.75
C ALA A 24 -3.52 -6.60 9.93
N GLY A 25 -2.72 -5.69 9.36
CA GLY A 25 -1.56 -6.01 8.54
C GLY A 25 -0.36 -6.49 9.35
N LEU A 26 0.73 -6.82 8.65
CA LEU A 26 2.03 -7.09 9.25
C LEU A 26 3.03 -6.04 8.78
N PRO A 27 4.01 -5.65 9.62
CA PRO A 27 5.06 -4.74 9.22
C PRO A 27 5.78 -5.24 7.97
N LEU A 28 6.11 -4.31 7.06
CA LEU A 28 6.84 -4.58 5.82
C LEU A 28 6.16 -5.58 4.87
N LYS A 29 4.85 -5.82 5.04
CA LYS A 29 4.04 -6.61 4.10
C LYS A 29 2.91 -5.77 3.52
N ILE A 30 2.56 -6.06 2.27
CA ILE A 30 1.45 -5.39 1.58
C ILE A 30 0.23 -6.32 1.63
N HIS A 31 -0.79 -5.90 2.37
CA HIS A 31 -2.03 -6.65 2.56
C HIS A 31 -3.00 -6.41 1.40
N VAL A 32 -3.48 -7.50 0.78
CA VAL A 32 -4.32 -7.45 -0.42
C VAL A 32 -5.65 -8.15 -0.18
N SER A 33 -6.74 -7.50 -0.59
CA SER A 33 -8.10 -8.06 -0.48
C SER A 33 -8.38 -9.05 -1.60
N ALA A 34 -9.33 -9.96 -1.40
CA ALA A 34 -9.73 -10.91 -2.44
C ALA A 34 -10.20 -10.19 -3.74
N ALA A 35 -10.92 -9.08 -3.60
CA ALA A 35 -11.37 -8.30 -4.75
C ALA A 35 -10.19 -7.73 -5.56
N ALA A 36 -9.15 -7.23 -4.88
CA ALA A 36 -7.94 -6.74 -5.54
C ALA A 36 -7.14 -7.89 -6.17
N LYS A 37 -7.04 -9.04 -5.51
CA LYS A 37 -6.39 -10.24 -6.05
C LYS A 37 -6.98 -10.65 -7.40
N THR A 38 -8.30 -10.68 -7.53
CA THR A 38 -8.98 -10.99 -8.80
C THR A 38 -8.63 -10.02 -9.93
N ILE A 39 -8.35 -8.76 -9.60
CA ILE A 39 -7.91 -7.76 -10.59
C ILE A 39 -6.46 -8.02 -10.99
N PHE A 40 -5.59 -8.26 -10.01
CA PHE A 40 -4.18 -8.54 -10.24
C PHE A 40 -3.91 -9.82 -11.02
N ASP A 41 -4.72 -10.87 -10.82
CA ASP A 41 -4.65 -12.11 -11.61
C ASP A 41 -4.79 -11.85 -13.11
N LYS A 42 -5.54 -10.81 -13.51
CA LYS A 42 -5.70 -10.44 -14.93
C LYS A 42 -4.43 -9.90 -15.55
N PHE A 43 -3.54 -9.31 -14.75
CA PHE A 43 -2.24 -8.83 -15.21
C PHE A 43 -1.23 -9.96 -15.29
N GLY A 44 -1.31 -10.95 -14.38
CA GLY A 44 -0.42 -12.12 -14.37
C GLY A 44 1.03 -11.80 -14.00
N THR A 45 1.32 -10.58 -13.56
CA THR A 45 2.68 -10.12 -13.22
C THR A 45 2.95 -10.09 -11.72
N PHE A 46 1.91 -10.14 -10.89
CA PHE A 46 2.02 -10.05 -9.44
C PHE A 46 2.10 -11.43 -8.78
N GLN A 47 3.06 -11.60 -7.88
CA GLN A 47 3.21 -12.80 -7.07
C GLN A 47 2.56 -12.59 -5.71
N MET A 48 1.63 -13.46 -5.33
CA MET A 48 0.90 -13.36 -4.07
C MET A 48 0.85 -14.67 -3.31
N GLU A 49 0.77 -14.54 -2.00
CA GLU A 49 0.64 -15.65 -1.05
C GLU A 49 -0.71 -15.55 -0.33
N LEU A 50 -1.37 -16.69 -0.12
CA LEU A 50 -2.58 -16.75 0.70
C LEU A 50 -2.22 -16.46 2.16
N ARG A 51 -2.78 -15.39 2.73
CA ARG A 51 -2.68 -15.11 4.18
C ARG A 51 -3.63 -16.00 4.98
N GLY A 52 -4.80 -16.30 4.39
CA GLY A 52 -5.90 -17.00 5.04
C GLY A 52 -7.03 -16.05 5.43
N ASP A 53 -7.85 -16.52 6.36
CA ASP A 53 -9.04 -15.84 6.84
C ASP A 53 -8.74 -14.85 7.96
N VAL A 54 -9.21 -13.60 7.79
CA VAL A 54 -8.98 -12.50 8.72
C VAL A 54 -10.32 -11.91 9.14
N GLU A 55 -10.54 -11.73 10.43
CA GLU A 55 -11.75 -11.11 10.94
C GLU A 55 -11.68 -9.58 10.80
N LEU A 56 -12.59 -9.02 10.03
CA LEU A 56 -12.77 -7.58 9.87
C LEU A 56 -14.11 -7.14 10.46
N LYS A 57 -14.05 -6.18 11.38
CA LYS A 57 -15.23 -5.60 12.03
C LYS A 57 -16.22 -5.08 10.98
N GLY A 58 -17.45 -5.60 11.02
CA GLY A 58 -18.55 -5.22 10.11
C GLY A 58 -18.57 -5.94 8.77
N LYS A 59 -17.52 -6.70 8.42
CA LYS A 59 -17.47 -7.58 7.24
C LYS A 59 -17.46 -9.06 7.59
N GLY A 60 -17.14 -9.40 8.84
CA GLY A 60 -16.96 -10.78 9.29
C GLY A 60 -15.59 -11.31 8.88
N THR A 61 -15.52 -12.60 8.61
CA THR A 61 -14.28 -13.25 8.19
C THR A 61 -14.08 -13.10 6.69
N VAL A 62 -12.94 -12.57 6.28
CA VAL A 62 -12.59 -12.37 4.88
C VAL A 62 -11.25 -13.02 4.56
N THR A 63 -11.20 -13.70 3.42
CA THR A 63 -9.94 -14.27 2.92
C THR A 63 -9.08 -13.19 2.28
N THR A 64 -7.80 -13.18 2.62
CA THR A 64 -6.84 -12.14 2.24
C THR A 64 -5.51 -12.72 1.78
N TYR A 65 -4.69 -11.87 1.16
CA TYR A 65 -3.45 -12.26 0.51
C TYR A 65 -2.32 -11.29 0.86
N TRP A 66 -1.09 -11.77 0.75
CA TRP A 66 0.12 -10.96 0.78
C TRP A 66 0.65 -10.76 -0.63
N LEU A 67 1.00 -9.53 -0.98
CA LEU A 67 1.78 -9.28 -2.19
C LEU A 67 3.28 -9.50 -1.88
N LEU A 68 3.90 -10.42 -2.62
CA LEU A 68 5.32 -10.76 -2.49
C LEU A 68 6.20 -9.97 -3.44
N GLY A 69 5.72 -9.70 -4.65
CA GLY A 69 6.48 -8.98 -5.65
C GLY A 69 5.76 -8.84 -6.98
N CYS A 70 6.45 -8.22 -7.93
CA CYS A 70 6.05 -8.12 -9.33
C CYS A 70 7.19 -8.67 -10.20
N THR A 71 6.84 -9.43 -11.23
CA THR A 71 7.79 -9.99 -12.19
C THR A 71 8.18 -8.96 -13.26
N GLU A 72 7.36 -7.92 -13.47
CA GLU A 72 7.73 -6.85 -14.39
C GLU A 72 8.86 -6.00 -13.80
N PRO A 73 9.89 -5.67 -14.61
CA PRO A 73 10.94 -4.76 -14.20
C PRO A 73 10.35 -3.37 -13.94
N ASP A 74 10.73 -2.75 -12.83
CA ASP A 74 10.32 -1.38 -12.52
C ASP A 74 10.82 -0.46 -13.66
N PRO A 75 9.94 0.24 -14.39
CA PRO A 75 10.36 1.13 -15.46
C PRO A 75 11.09 2.37 -14.92
N ARG A 76 11.01 2.62 -13.60
CA ARG A 76 11.76 3.69 -12.95
C ARG A 76 13.22 3.23 -12.79
N PRO A 77 14.19 4.14 -12.96
CA PRO A 77 15.57 3.83 -12.63
C PRO A 77 15.67 3.34 -11.17
N PRO A 78 16.58 2.40 -10.87
CA PRO A 78 16.75 1.88 -9.52
C PRO A 78 16.98 3.05 -8.55
N THR A 79 16.33 2.99 -7.38
CA THR A 79 16.61 3.97 -6.33
C THR A 79 18.11 3.91 -6.01
N PRO A 80 18.84 5.04 -6.01
CA PRO A 80 20.25 5.02 -5.70
C PRO A 80 20.43 4.47 -4.29
N GLN A 81 21.26 3.44 -4.17
CA GLN A 81 21.61 2.92 -2.86
C GLN A 81 22.46 3.94 -2.12
N LYS A 82 22.23 4.09 -0.81
CA LYS A 82 23.10 4.89 0.06
C LYS A 82 24.53 4.37 -0.12
N THR A 83 25.43 5.22 -0.58
CA THR A 83 26.86 4.90 -0.56
C THR A 83 27.33 4.86 0.90
N ASN A 84 28.40 4.12 1.20
CA ASN A 84 28.99 4.01 2.55
C ASN A 84 29.37 5.38 3.16
N ASN A 85 29.35 6.46 2.36
CA ASN A 85 29.68 7.82 2.78
C ASN A 85 28.45 8.65 3.18
N GLY A 86 27.24 8.07 3.21
CA GLY A 86 26.03 8.75 3.69
C GLY A 86 25.43 9.79 2.73
N GLU A 87 26.04 10.01 1.56
CA GLU A 87 25.56 10.92 0.54
C GLU A 87 24.44 10.24 -0.27
N VAL A 88 23.24 10.83 -0.25
CA VAL A 88 22.13 10.43 -1.12
C VAL A 88 22.34 11.11 -2.48
N PRO A 89 22.60 10.35 -3.57
CA PRO A 89 22.97 10.92 -4.88
C PRO A 89 21.91 11.83 -5.49
N PHE A 90 20.65 11.67 -5.07
CA PHE A 90 19.55 12.55 -5.43
C PHE A 90 18.83 12.96 -4.14
N PRO A 91 19.04 14.19 -3.63
CA PRO A 91 18.25 14.66 -2.50
C PRO A 91 16.79 14.64 -2.91
N ILE A 92 15.96 14.00 -2.10
CA ILE A 92 14.52 13.99 -2.30
C ILE A 92 14.09 15.46 -2.25
N LEU A 93 13.72 16.02 -3.40
CA LEU A 93 13.31 17.43 -3.54
C LEU A 93 11.90 17.60 -2.97
N PHE A 94 11.71 17.26 -1.70
CA PHE A 94 10.66 17.88 -0.92
C PHE A 94 11.25 19.22 -0.48
N PRO A 95 10.82 20.37 -1.04
CA PRO A 95 11.13 21.61 -0.38
C PRO A 95 10.58 21.44 1.04
N ALA A 96 11.48 21.50 2.01
CA ALA A 96 11.10 21.57 3.41
C ALA A 96 10.00 22.63 3.49
N ILE A 97 8.78 22.19 3.80
CA ILE A 97 7.73 23.12 4.21
C ILE A 97 8.33 23.78 5.45
N GLY A 98 8.74 25.02 5.26
CA GLY A 98 9.52 25.77 6.22
C GLY A 98 8.79 25.84 7.56
N LYS A 99 9.61 25.75 8.61
CA LYS A 99 9.44 26.24 9.99
C LYS A 99 8.03 26.61 10.43
#